data_AF-A0AAG5CQB3-F1
#
_entry.id   AF-A0AAG5CQB3-F1
#
_cell.length_a   1.000
_cell.length_b   1.000
_cell.length_c   1.000
_cell.angle_alpha   90.00
_cell.angle_beta   90.00
_cell.angle_gamma   90.00
#
_symmetry.space_group_name_H-M   'P 1'
#
loop_
_entity.id
_entity.type
_entity.pdbx_description
1 polymer ?
#
loop_
_entity_poly.entity_id
_entity_poly.type
_entity_poly.pdbx_seq_one_letter_code
_entity_poly.pdbx_strand_id
1 'polypeptide(L)'
;MERNHREDQANEIEALDSIYCGELEVLETDPHKFRLPIATTEYDAEVETEGLSCQLLFTYTEKYPDTAPLVEIEEPSNFNEGFEQELLDHIHKT
;
A
#
# COMPACT_ATOMS: atom_id res chain seq x y z
N MET A 1 -26.57 14.16 -3.43
CA MET A 1 -25.46 13.90 -4.37
C MET A 1 -24.91 12.56 -3.96
N GLU A 2 -25.07 11.54 -4.80
CA GLU A 2 -24.39 10.26 -4.60
C GLU A 2 -22.89 10.51 -4.81
N ARG A 3 -22.05 10.09 -3.86
CA ARG A 3 -20.60 10.12 -4.04
C ARG A 3 -20.26 9.12 -5.14
N ASN A 4 -19.49 9.54 -6.13
CA ASN A 4 -18.98 8.61 -7.13
C ASN A 4 -17.65 8.05 -6.65
N HIS A 5 -17.71 6.94 -5.90
CA HIS A 5 -16.52 6.30 -5.35
C HIS A 5 -15.50 5.92 -6.43
N ARG A 6 -15.94 5.58 -7.65
CA ARG A 6 -15.03 5.24 -8.75
C ARG A 6 -14.25 6.46 -9.24
N GLU A 7 -14.89 7.62 -9.33
CA GLU A 7 -14.19 8.86 -9.70
C GLU A 7 -13.22 9.28 -8.59
N ASP A 8 -13.61 9.25 -7.32
CA ASP A 8 -12.72 9.55 -6.19
C ASP A 8 -11.50 8.62 -6.16
N GLN A 9 -11.72 7.30 -6.31
CA GLN A 9 -10.65 6.29 -6.34
C GLN A 9 -9.68 6.54 -7.49
N ALA A 10 -10.18 6.80 -8.71
CA ALA A 10 -9.33 7.06 -9.86
C ALA A 10 -8.46 8.32 -9.67
N ASN A 11 -9.07 9.42 -9.18
CA ASN A 11 -8.33 10.65 -8.91
C ASN A 11 -7.24 10.45 -7.84
N GLU A 12 -7.49 9.63 -6.82
CA GLU A 12 -6.50 9.32 -5.80
C GLU A 12 -5.33 8.52 -6.36
N ILE A 13 -5.59 7.49 -7.18
CA ILE A 13 -4.53 6.69 -7.82
C ILE A 13 -3.65 7.56 -8.73
N GLU A 14 -4.25 8.46 -9.52
CA GLU A 14 -3.49 9.39 -10.36
C GLU A 14 -2.61 10.32 -9.52
N ALA A 15 -3.12 10.79 -8.37
CA ALA A 15 -2.32 11.61 -7.45
C ALA A 15 -1.17 10.81 -6.81
N LEU A 16 -1.43 9.57 -6.39
CA LEU A 16 -0.42 8.69 -5.82
C LEU A 16 0.66 8.34 -6.83
N ASP A 17 0.31 7.97 -8.06
CA ASP A 17 1.27 7.70 -9.14
C ASP A 17 2.19 8.91 -9.37
N SER A 18 1.64 10.13 -9.32
CA SER A 18 2.43 11.35 -9.43
C SER A 18 3.34 11.63 -8.23
N ILE A 19 2.98 11.22 -7.02
CA ILE A 19 3.79 11.39 -5.80
C ILE A 19 4.93 10.37 -5.78
N TYR A 20 4.59 9.12 -6.04
CA TYR A 20 5.51 7.98 -6.02
C TYR A 20 6.27 7.81 -7.34
N CYS A 21 6.12 8.76 -8.28
CA CYS A 21 6.85 8.81 -9.54
C CYS A 21 6.91 7.46 -10.31
N GLY A 22 5.81 6.71 -10.30
CA GLY A 22 5.72 5.39 -10.94
C GLY A 22 6.28 4.21 -10.15
N GLU A 23 6.63 4.38 -8.86
CA GLU A 23 6.89 3.27 -7.94
C GLU A 23 5.60 2.53 -7.55
N LEU A 24 4.44 3.17 -7.73
CA LEU A 24 3.14 2.56 -7.54
C LEU A 24 2.84 1.65 -8.73
N GLU A 25 2.67 0.35 -8.47
CA GLU A 25 2.28 -0.59 -9.52
C GLU A 25 0.79 -0.96 -9.38
N VAL A 26 -0.01 -0.52 -10.35
CA VAL A 26 -1.44 -0.85 -10.42
C VAL A 26 -1.61 -2.25 -11.02
N LEU A 27 -2.17 -3.17 -10.24
CA LEU A 27 -2.47 -4.56 -10.62
C LEU A 27 -3.87 -4.69 -11.23
N GLU A 28 -4.86 -3.97 -10.69
CA GLU A 28 -6.25 -3.96 -11.15
C GLU A 28 -6.84 -2.55 -11.01
N THR A 29 -7.81 -2.19 -11.84
CA THR A 29 -8.44 -0.85 -11.85
C THR A 29 -9.93 -0.87 -11.50
N ASP A 30 -10.56 -2.04 -11.35
CA ASP A 30 -11.98 -2.13 -10.97
C ASP A 30 -12.29 -3.47 -10.25
N PRO A 31 -12.22 -3.51 -8.91
CA PRO A 31 -11.78 -2.44 -8.01
C PRO A 31 -10.28 -2.14 -8.14
N HIS A 32 -9.86 -0.92 -7.78
CA HIS A 32 -8.44 -0.56 -7.83
C HIS A 32 -7.63 -1.40 -6.84
N LYS A 33 -6.63 -2.10 -7.38
CA LYS A 33 -5.65 -2.88 -6.62
C LYS A 33 -4.27 -2.43 -7.06
N PHE A 34 -3.44 -1.99 -6.13
CA PHE A 34 -2.10 -1.52 -6.42
C PHE A 34 -1.15 -1.90 -5.31
N ARG A 35 0.12 -2.08 -5.66
CA ARG A 35 1.20 -2.34 -4.72
C ARG A 35 2.15 -1.16 -4.65
N LEU A 36 2.71 -0.95 -3.47
CA LEU A 36 3.62 0.14 -3.18
C LEU A 36 4.84 -0.39 -2.41
N PRO A 37 6.05 -0.24 -2.95
CA PRO A 37 7.26 -0.64 -2.25
C PRO A 37 7.53 0.34 -1.09
N ILE A 38 7.61 -0.18 0.13
CA ILE A 38 7.97 0.60 1.31
C ILE A 38 9.27 0.04 1.88
N ALA A 39 10.21 0.93 2.13
CA ALA A 39 11.45 0.61 2.79
C ALA A 39 11.81 1.67 3.83
N THR A 40 12.47 1.25 4.90
CA THR A 40 13.07 2.18 5.86
C THR A 40 14.16 3.00 5.18
N THR A 41 14.43 4.21 5.66
CA THR A 41 15.50 5.05 5.10
C THR A 41 16.89 4.41 5.14
N GLU A 42 17.11 3.51 6.10
CA GLU A 42 18.35 2.74 6.26
C GLU A 42 18.39 1.46 5.41
N TYR A 43 17.32 1.15 4.65
CA TYR A 43 17.28 -0.05 3.82
C TYR A 43 18.27 0.06 2.67
N ASP A 44 19.11 -0.96 2.53
CA ASP A 44 20.09 -1.07 1.46
C ASP A 44 19.95 -2.44 0.76
N ALA A 45 19.67 -2.41 -0.54
CA ALA A 45 19.46 -3.64 -1.31
C ALA A 45 20.73 -4.50 -1.46
N GLU A 46 21.91 -3.93 -1.21
CA GLU A 46 23.19 -4.63 -1.24
C GLU A 46 23.57 -5.20 0.15
N VAL A 47 22.91 -4.74 1.23
CA VAL A 47 23.18 -5.16 2.61
C VAL A 47 21.95 -5.79 3.23
N GLU A 48 21.91 -7.13 3.20
CA GLU A 48 20.77 -7.93 3.67
C GLU A 48 20.35 -7.61 5.11
N THR A 49 21.22 -7.10 5.99
CA THR A 49 20.86 -6.83 7.39
C THR A 49 20.41 -5.40 7.69
N GLU A 50 20.52 -4.48 6.73
CA GLU A 50 20.26 -3.05 6.96
C GLU A 50 18.83 -2.69 6.51
N GLY A 51 18.05 -2.19 7.48
CA GLY A 51 16.69 -1.74 7.26
C GLY A 51 15.66 -2.84 6.98
N LEU A 52 14.41 -2.41 6.83
CA LEU A 52 13.25 -3.24 6.54
C LEU A 52 12.67 -2.80 5.20
N SER A 53 12.26 -3.75 4.37
CA SER A 53 11.49 -3.46 3.16
C SER A 53 10.35 -4.43 2.98
N CYS A 54 9.25 -3.97 2.37
CA CYS A 54 8.12 -4.82 2.02
C CYS A 54 7.33 -4.16 0.88
N GLN A 55 6.47 -4.93 0.25
CA GLN A 55 5.47 -4.41 -0.68
C GLN A 55 4.12 -4.34 0.04
N LEU A 56 3.57 -3.13 0.16
CA LEU A 56 2.21 -2.95 0.67
C LEU A 56 1.23 -3.05 -0.49
N LEU A 57 0.33 -4.03 -0.40
CA LEU A 57 -0.71 -4.25 -1.37
C LEU A 57 -2.02 -3.66 -0.86
N PHE A 58 -2.53 -2.66 -1.57
CA PHE A 58 -3.80 -2.00 -1.28
C PHE A 58 -4.86 -2.47 -2.27
N THR A 59 -6.01 -2.90 -1.75
CA THR A 59 -7.20 -3.21 -2.55
C THR A 59 -8.35 -2.33 -2.09
N TYR A 60 -8.78 -1.43 -2.96
CA TYR A 60 -9.94 -0.58 -2.69
C TYR A 60 -11.21 -1.42 -2.64
N THR A 61 -12.08 -1.04 -1.72
CA THR A 61 -13.41 -1.61 -1.61
C THR A 61 -14.38 -0.81 -2.48
N GLU A 62 -15.49 -1.40 -2.91
CA GLU A 62 -16.52 -0.68 -3.70
C GLU A 62 -17.08 0.57 -2.99
N LYS A 63 -16.92 0.61 -1.67
CA LYS A 63 -17.34 1.71 -0.80
C LYS A 63 -16.17 2.58 -0.35
N TYR A 64 -14.92 2.34 -0.76
CA TYR A 64 -13.83 3.25 -0.44
C TYR A 64 -14.11 4.65 -1.06
N PRO A 65 -13.93 5.75 -0.32
CA PRO A 65 -13.30 5.87 1.01
C PRO A 65 -14.23 5.70 2.23
N ASP A 66 -15.52 5.43 2.06
CA ASP A 66 -16.46 5.16 3.18
C ASP A 66 -16.14 3.88 3.96
N THR A 67 -15.46 2.90 3.34
CA THR A 67 -14.85 1.75 4.03
C THR A 67 -13.36 1.70 3.78
N ALA A 68 -12.60 1.28 4.80
CA ALA A 68 -11.15 1.11 4.70
C ALA A 68 -10.78 0.16 3.54
N PRO A 69 -9.64 0.38 2.88
CA PRO A 69 -9.12 -0.55 1.88
C PRO A 69 -8.60 -1.80 2.59
N LEU A 70 -8.51 -2.91 1.85
CA LEU A 70 -7.81 -4.10 2.32
C LEU A 70 -6.31 -3.88 2.12
N VAL A 71 -5.53 -4.10 3.17
CA VAL A 71 -4.08 -3.95 3.14
C VAL A 71 -3.44 -5.30 3.43
N GLU A 72 -2.51 -5.70 2.57
CA GLU A 72 -1.72 -6.93 2.70
C GLU A 72 -0.24 -6.59 2.56
N ILE A 73 0.63 -7.41 3.18
CA ILE A 73 2.09 -7.27 3.08
C ILE A 73 2.60 -8.40 2.19
N GLU A 74 3.34 -8.05 1.14
CA GLU A 74 4.02 -8.98 0.26
C GLU A 74 5.54 -8.77 0.32
N GLU A 75 6.29 -9.84 0.06
CA GLU A 75 7.76 -9.84 0.03
C GLU A 75 8.43 -9.11 1.22
N PRO A 76 8.06 -9.40 2.48
CA PRO A 76 8.70 -8.75 3.62
C PRO A 76 10.17 -9.19 3.73
N SER A 77 11.08 -8.21 3.75
CA SER A 77 12.52 -8.37 3.89
C SER A 77 12.98 -7.81 5.23
N ASN A 78 13.74 -8.62 5.99
CA ASN A 78 14.20 -8.34 7.35
C ASN A 78 13.11 -8.25 8.42
N PHE A 79 11.88 -8.70 8.12
CA PHE A 79 10.80 -8.73 9.09
C PHE A 79 11.02 -9.86 10.09
N ASN A 80 11.01 -9.50 11.37
CA ASN A 80 10.99 -10.48 12.45
C ASN A 80 9.57 -11.01 12.70
N GLU A 81 9.47 -12.13 13.42
CA GLU A 81 8.19 -12.70 13.82
C GLU A 81 7.32 -11.66 14.53
N GLY A 82 6.13 -11.39 13.97
CA GLY A 82 5.16 -10.44 14.50
C GLY A 82 5.16 -9.05 13.88
N PHE A 83 6.22 -8.64 13.17
CA PHE A 83 6.29 -7.30 12.57
C PHE A 83 5.19 -7.04 11.54
N GLU A 84 4.88 -8.03 10.72
CA GLU A 84 3.78 -7.93 9.74
C GLU A 84 2.44 -7.67 10.42
N GLN A 85 2.16 -8.39 11.52
CA GLN A 85 0.93 -8.22 12.28
C GLN A 85 0.87 -6.87 12.99
N GLU A 86 1.98 -6.42 13.59
CA GLU A 86 2.04 -5.11 14.23
C GLU A 86 1.86 -3.98 13.21
N LEU A 87 2.46 -4.09 12.03
CA LEU A 87 2.29 -3.10 10.96
C LEU A 87 0.84 -3.06 10.46
N LEU A 88 0.25 -4.21 10.15
CA LEU A 88 -1.16 -4.29 9.71
C LEU A 88 -2.13 -3.78 10.79
N ASP A 89 -1.90 -4.13 12.05
CA ASP A 89 -2.70 -3.64 13.18
C ASP A 89 -2.57 -2.12 13.33
N HIS A 90 -1.38 -1.55 13.13
CA HIS A 90 -1.16 -0.10 13.15
C HIS A 90 -1.90 0.61 12.02
N ILE A 91 -1.84 0.07 10.80
CA ILE A 91 -2.53 0.62 9.63
C ILE A 91 -4.05 0.61 9.84
N HIS A 92 -4.61 -0.47 10.40
CA HIS A 92 -6.05 -0.57 10.66
C HIS A 92 -6.56 0.27 11.85
N LYS A 93 -5.67 0.76 12.72
CA LYS A 93 -6.02 1.57 13.90
C LYS A 93 -6.11 3.07 13.63
N THR A 94 -5.54 3.54 12.52
CA THR A 94 -5.49 4.97 12.15
C THR A 94 -6.72 5.36 11.36
#